data_AF-A0A963E887-F1
#
_entry.id   AF-A0A963E887-F1
#
_cell.length_a   1.000
_cell.length_b   1.000
_cell.length_c   1.000
_cell.angle_alpha   90.00
_cell.angle_beta   90.00
_cell.angle_gamma   90.00
#
_symmetry.space_group_name_H-M   'P 1'
#
loop_
_entity.id
_entity.type
_entity.pdbx_description
1 polymer ?
#
loop_
_entity_poly.entity_id
_entity_poly.type
_entity_poly.pdbx_seq_one_letter_code
_entity_poly.pdbx_strand_id
1 'polypeptide(L)'
;MKTGKYLIVLSASVLLGASVSFNAFALDDVNTSFIHQTSGDYEHHVNRARQHERIAREMQAKADEKVEILGNKPSTSFLGRNGKKHKSRIVDKIHKYEQLASESIEKAAYHTAVANGLASNKSYAQPNQMENQLNKARIKSDKASGL
;
A
#
# COMPACT_ATOMS: atom_id res chain seq x y z
N MET A 1 20.10 -11.08 50.05
CA MET A 1 19.54 -10.01 50.90
C MET A 1 19.84 -8.67 50.25
N LYS A 2 18.83 -7.81 50.06
CA LYS A 2 18.88 -6.32 49.95
C LYS A 2 19.73 -5.76 48.78
N THR A 3 19.35 -4.78 47.95
CA THR A 3 18.46 -3.61 47.99
C THR A 3 18.07 -3.32 46.52
N GLY A 4 16.90 -2.84 46.13
CA GLY A 4 16.07 -1.81 46.74
C GLY A 4 16.47 -0.42 46.23
N LYS A 5 15.67 0.11 45.29
CA LYS A 5 15.50 1.53 44.86
C LYS A 5 16.35 2.01 43.67
N TYR A 6 15.69 2.25 42.54
CA TYR A 6 15.76 3.55 41.85
C TYR A 6 14.37 3.92 41.32
N LEU A 7 13.85 4.99 41.92
CA LEU A 7 12.78 5.84 41.40
C LEU A 7 13.21 6.39 40.04
N ILE A 8 12.28 6.61 39.12
CA ILE A 8 12.11 7.89 38.42
C ILE A 8 10.74 7.86 37.72
N VAL A 9 9.90 8.77 38.19
CA VAL A 9 8.61 9.17 37.64
C VAL A 9 8.85 9.70 36.23
N LEU A 10 8.28 9.05 35.21
CA LEU A 10 8.27 9.62 33.86
C LEU A 10 7.17 10.68 33.79
N SER A 11 7.60 11.90 34.08
CA SER A 11 6.92 13.19 33.95
C SER A 11 6.00 13.26 32.73
N ALA A 12 4.73 13.60 32.96
CA ALA A 12 3.78 14.00 31.93
C ALA A 12 4.19 15.36 31.35
N SER A 13 4.75 15.36 30.15
CA SER A 13 5.01 16.58 29.40
C SER A 13 3.72 17.09 28.76
N VAL A 14 3.04 18.01 29.44
CA VAL A 14 2.04 18.87 28.83
C VAL A 14 2.79 19.94 28.02
N LEU A 15 2.78 19.82 26.69
CA LEU A 15 3.13 20.94 25.81
C LEU A 15 1.83 21.54 25.25
N LEU A 16 1.34 22.57 25.94
CA LEU A 16 0.43 23.56 25.36
C LEU A 16 1.26 24.49 24.48
N GLY A 17 1.45 24.10 23.22
CA GLY A 17 1.91 24.99 22.18
C GLY A 17 0.71 25.68 21.54
N ALA A 18 0.45 26.93 21.92
CA ALA A 18 -0.42 27.79 21.13
C ALA A 18 0.26 28.04 19.77
N SER A 19 -0.26 27.45 18.70
CA SER A 19 0.05 27.89 17.34
C SER A 19 -0.99 28.93 16.89
N VAL A 20 -0.44 30.07 16.47
CA VAL A 20 -1.12 31.29 16.04
C VAL A 20 -1.51 31.19 14.57
N SER A 21 -2.53 31.97 14.20
CA SER A 21 -2.85 32.47 12.86
C SER A 21 -3.70 31.55 11.95
N PHE A 22 -4.99 31.88 11.87
CA PHE A 22 -5.81 31.59 10.70
C PHE A 22 -5.26 32.39 9.51
N ASN A 23 -4.24 31.83 8.89
CA ASN A 23 -3.76 32.23 7.59
C ASN A 23 -4.85 31.90 6.58
N ALA A 24 -5.63 32.91 6.20
CA ALA A 24 -6.38 32.91 4.94
C ALA A 24 -5.36 32.92 3.79
N PHE A 25 -4.76 31.76 3.53
CA PHE A 25 -3.79 31.56 2.47
C PHE A 25 -4.33 30.51 1.52
N ALA A 26 -4.55 30.98 0.29
CA ALA A 26 -4.49 30.22 -0.95
C ALA A 26 -5.30 28.91 -0.97
N LEU A 27 -6.57 29.01 -1.35
CA LEU A 27 -7.36 27.88 -1.83
C LEU A 27 -6.65 27.12 -2.97
N ASP A 28 -5.78 27.80 -3.73
CA ASP A 28 -4.95 27.19 -4.78
C ASP A 28 -3.79 26.33 -4.24
N ASP A 29 -3.12 26.73 -3.16
CA ASP A 29 -1.94 26.01 -2.63
C ASP A 29 -2.36 24.73 -1.86
N VAL A 30 -3.49 24.80 -1.14
CA VAL A 30 -4.08 23.62 -0.47
C VAL A 30 -4.53 22.58 -1.49
N ASN A 31 -5.14 23.01 -2.61
CA ASN A 31 -5.59 22.08 -3.63
C ASN A 31 -4.40 21.46 -4.39
N THR A 32 -3.36 22.26 -4.67
CA THR A 32 -2.14 21.78 -5.33
C THR A 32 -1.34 20.82 -4.45
N SER A 33 -1.18 21.13 -3.16
CA SER A 33 -0.51 20.25 -2.18
C SER A 33 -1.30 18.96 -1.92
N PHE A 34 -2.64 19.02 -1.82
CA PHE A 34 -3.50 17.84 -1.68
C PHE A 34 -3.46 16.94 -2.92
N ILE A 35 -3.49 17.52 -4.13
CA ILE A 35 -3.36 16.77 -5.39
C ILE A 35 -1.96 16.14 -5.50
N HIS A 36 -0.91 16.83 -5.07
CA HIS A 36 0.46 16.31 -5.07
C HIS A 36 0.63 15.15 -4.08
N GLN A 37 0.11 15.29 -2.86
CA GLN A 37 0.11 14.22 -1.84
C GLN A 37 -0.68 12.99 -2.29
N THR A 38 -1.89 13.19 -2.84
CA THR A 38 -2.74 12.08 -3.34
C THR A 38 -2.08 11.37 -4.54
N SER A 39 -1.38 12.11 -5.41
CA SER A 39 -0.67 11.53 -6.56
C SER A 39 0.57 10.73 -6.12
N GLY A 40 1.32 11.23 -5.13
CA GLY A 40 2.43 10.49 -4.53
C GLY A 40 1.99 9.20 -3.81
N ASP A 41 0.85 9.25 -3.12
CA ASP A 41 0.27 8.08 -2.44
C ASP A 41 -0.24 7.02 -3.44
N TYR A 42 -0.87 7.46 -4.53
CA TYR A 42 -1.25 6.58 -5.64
C TYR A 42 -0.03 5.83 -6.23
N GLU A 43 1.01 6.56 -6.62
CA GLU A 43 2.22 5.94 -7.20
C GLU A 43 2.91 5.01 -6.21
N HIS A 44 2.92 5.36 -4.92
CA HIS A 44 3.45 4.52 -3.85
C HIS A 44 2.70 3.17 -3.78
N HIS A 45 1.37 3.19 -3.79
CA HIS A 45 0.56 1.99 -3.77
C HIS A 45 0.72 1.14 -5.04
N VAL A 46 0.78 1.76 -6.22
CA VAL A 46 1.05 1.04 -7.48
C VAL A 46 2.41 0.34 -7.44
N ASN A 47 3.45 1.02 -6.96
CA ASN A 47 4.79 0.44 -6.86
C ASN A 47 4.84 -0.72 -5.87
N ARG A 48 4.15 -0.62 -4.73
CA ARG A 48 4.02 -1.71 -3.76
C ARG A 48 3.27 -2.91 -4.32
N ALA A 49 2.18 -2.69 -5.07
CA ALA A 49 1.45 -3.76 -5.73
C ALA A 49 2.38 -4.53 -6.68
N ARG A 50 3.09 -3.82 -7.56
CA ARG A 50 4.07 -4.43 -8.51
C ARG A 50 5.19 -5.18 -7.81
N GLN A 51 5.69 -4.67 -6.69
CA GLN A 51 6.71 -5.35 -5.90
C GLN A 51 6.18 -6.68 -5.35
N HIS A 52 4.98 -6.68 -4.78
CA HIS A 52 4.35 -7.89 -4.26
C HIS A 52 4.03 -8.90 -5.36
N GLU A 53 3.57 -8.47 -6.54
CA GLU A 53 3.42 -9.35 -7.69
C GLU A 53 4.74 -10.00 -8.13
N ARG A 54 5.84 -9.23 -8.13
CA ARG A 54 7.17 -9.78 -8.45
C ARG A 54 7.59 -10.83 -7.43
N ILE A 55 7.39 -10.57 -6.15
CA ILE A 55 7.68 -11.54 -5.08
C ILE A 55 6.82 -12.80 -5.26
N ALA A 56 5.53 -12.65 -5.56
CA ALA A 56 4.64 -13.79 -5.80
C ALA A 56 5.14 -14.68 -6.94
N ARG A 57 5.49 -14.08 -8.08
CA ARG A 57 6.07 -14.82 -9.22
C ARG A 57 7.38 -15.50 -8.86
N GLU A 58 8.26 -14.83 -8.12
CA GLU A 58 9.53 -15.41 -7.69
C GLU A 58 9.32 -16.59 -6.72
N MET A 59 8.38 -16.49 -5.79
CA MET A 59 8.08 -17.58 -4.87
C MET A 59 7.45 -18.77 -5.59
N GLN A 60 6.54 -18.52 -6.54
CA GLN A 60 5.97 -19.59 -7.36
C GLN A 60 7.07 -20.33 -8.16
N ALA A 61 7.96 -19.59 -8.83
CA ALA A 61 9.08 -20.20 -9.56
C ALA A 61 9.98 -21.04 -8.66
N LYS A 62 10.23 -20.60 -7.41
CA LYS A 62 10.99 -21.38 -6.42
C LYS A 62 10.24 -22.64 -5.96
N ALA A 63 8.91 -22.58 -5.83
CA ALA A 63 8.09 -23.75 -5.53
C ALA A 63 8.20 -24.78 -6.67
N ASP A 64 8.04 -24.33 -7.91
CA ASP A 64 8.10 -25.16 -9.12
C ASP A 64 9.49 -25.83 -9.25
N GLU A 65 10.57 -25.08 -9.01
CA GLU A 65 11.94 -25.64 -8.98
C GLU A 65 12.07 -26.77 -7.95
N LYS A 66 11.44 -26.65 -6.77
CA LYS A 66 11.49 -27.70 -5.74
C LYS A 66 10.60 -28.90 -6.09
N VAL A 67 9.48 -28.68 -6.74
CA VAL A 67 8.64 -29.75 -7.30
C VAL A 67 9.43 -30.55 -8.34
N GLU A 68 10.13 -29.85 -9.24
CA GLU A 68 10.95 -30.48 -10.28
C GLU A 68 12.09 -31.31 -9.67
N ILE A 69 12.81 -30.78 -8.67
CA ILE A 69 13.86 -31.53 -7.95
C ILE A 69 13.29 -32.83 -7.34
N LEU A 70 12.06 -32.79 -6.84
CA LEU A 70 11.41 -33.95 -6.23
C LEU A 70 10.96 -34.96 -7.29
N GLY A 71 10.51 -34.50 -8.46
CA GLY A 71 10.13 -35.34 -9.60
C GLY A 71 11.31 -35.97 -10.35
N ASN A 72 12.44 -35.28 -10.46
CA ASN A 72 13.63 -35.75 -11.19
C ASN A 72 14.46 -36.78 -10.40
N LYS A 73 14.23 -36.96 -9.10
CA LYS A 73 14.98 -37.89 -8.26
C LYS A 73 14.27 -39.26 -8.20
N PRO A 74 14.98 -40.39 -8.34
CA PRO A 74 14.34 -41.70 -8.27
C PRO A 74 13.66 -41.93 -6.91
N SER A 75 12.55 -42.68 -6.89
CA SER A 75 11.80 -42.94 -5.65
C SER A 75 12.65 -43.63 -4.57
N THR A 76 13.58 -44.48 -4.98
CA THR A 76 14.53 -45.19 -4.11
C THR A 76 15.47 -44.25 -3.35
N SER A 77 15.72 -43.07 -3.91
CA SER A 77 16.60 -42.04 -3.37
C SER A 77 16.05 -41.36 -2.11
N PHE A 78 14.79 -41.62 -1.77
CA PHE A 78 14.13 -41.15 -0.54
C PHE A 78 13.84 -42.29 0.45
N LEU A 79 14.36 -43.49 0.21
CA LEU A 79 14.25 -44.60 1.16
C LEU A 79 15.12 -44.36 2.41
N GLY A 80 14.76 -45.05 3.49
CA GLY A 80 15.41 -44.90 4.79
C GLY A 80 15.10 -43.58 5.51
N ARG A 81 15.63 -43.44 6.72
CA ARG A 81 15.30 -42.31 7.62
C ARG A 81 15.78 -40.96 7.06
N ASN A 82 16.99 -40.92 6.49
CA ASN A 82 17.58 -39.70 5.95
C ASN A 82 16.90 -39.25 4.65
N GLY A 83 16.58 -40.20 3.77
CA GLY A 83 15.84 -39.92 2.53
C GLY A 83 14.45 -39.34 2.80
N LYS A 84 13.69 -39.96 3.70
CA LYS A 84 12.38 -39.45 4.15
C LYS A 84 12.48 -38.04 4.75
N LYS A 85 13.47 -37.80 5.63
CA LYS A 85 13.71 -36.48 6.23
C LYS A 85 14.07 -35.42 5.19
N HIS A 86 14.87 -35.77 4.19
CA HIS A 86 15.22 -34.88 3.10
C HIS A 86 13.99 -34.54 2.24
N LYS A 87 13.17 -35.54 1.87
CA LYS A 87 11.91 -35.34 1.15
C LYS A 87 10.97 -34.39 1.89
N SER A 88 10.76 -34.64 3.19
CA SER A 88 9.93 -33.78 4.05
C SER A 88 10.38 -32.32 3.99
N ARG A 89 11.69 -32.06 4.12
CA ARG A 89 12.23 -30.69 4.06
C ARG A 89 12.01 -30.01 2.72
N ILE A 90 12.00 -30.74 1.61
CA ILE A 90 11.70 -30.18 0.28
C ILE A 90 10.20 -29.84 0.20
N VAL A 91 9.33 -30.76 0.63
CA VAL A 91 7.87 -30.53 0.68
C VAL A 91 7.53 -29.33 1.56
N ASP A 92 8.14 -29.22 2.74
CA ASP A 92 7.94 -28.08 3.63
C ASP A 92 8.37 -26.75 2.99
N LYS A 93 9.39 -26.77 2.14
CA LYS A 93 9.82 -25.57 1.39
C LYS A 93 8.84 -25.20 0.28
N ILE A 94 8.30 -26.19 -0.44
CA ILE A 94 7.27 -25.99 -1.46
C ILE A 94 6.08 -25.26 -0.84
N HIS A 95 5.50 -25.82 0.24
CA HIS A 95 4.36 -25.22 0.91
C HIS A 95 4.65 -23.79 1.42
N LYS A 96 5.85 -23.55 1.96
CA LYS A 96 6.25 -22.20 2.40
C LYS A 96 6.31 -21.20 1.25
N TYR A 97 6.84 -21.61 0.09
CA TYR A 97 6.90 -20.72 -1.07
C TYR A 97 5.51 -20.47 -1.64
N GLU A 98 4.66 -21.48 -1.74
CA GLU A 98 3.26 -21.33 -2.16
C GLU A 98 2.49 -20.39 -1.23
N GLN A 99 2.65 -20.55 0.08
CA GLN A 99 2.02 -19.65 1.07
C GLN A 99 2.51 -18.21 0.89
N LEU A 100 3.83 -17.99 0.78
CA LEU A 100 4.39 -16.65 0.57
C LEU A 100 3.95 -16.04 -0.78
N ALA A 101 3.75 -16.86 -1.81
CA ALA A 101 3.21 -16.41 -3.08
C ALA A 101 1.77 -15.92 -2.91
N SER A 102 0.91 -16.72 -2.24
CA SER A 102 -0.48 -16.36 -1.95
C SER A 102 -0.58 -15.06 -1.13
N GLU A 103 0.17 -14.98 -0.02
CA GLU A 103 0.21 -13.76 0.81
C GLU A 103 0.67 -12.53 0.04
N SER A 104 1.59 -12.70 -0.91
CA SER A 104 2.06 -11.62 -1.76
C SER A 104 1.00 -11.20 -2.78
N ILE A 105 0.25 -12.15 -3.36
CA ILE A 105 -0.87 -11.84 -4.25
C ILE A 105 -1.94 -11.04 -3.50
N GLU A 106 -2.29 -11.43 -2.27
CA GLU A 106 -3.25 -10.70 -1.43
C GLU A 106 -2.79 -9.27 -1.15
N LYS A 107 -1.52 -9.08 -0.78
CA LYS A 107 -0.94 -7.75 -0.56
C LYS A 107 -0.89 -6.91 -1.83
N ALA A 108 -0.63 -7.52 -2.98
CA ALA A 108 -0.70 -6.85 -4.27
C ALA A 108 -2.13 -6.38 -4.57
N ALA A 109 -3.12 -7.26 -4.39
CA ALA A 109 -4.53 -6.94 -4.59
C ALA A 109 -5.00 -5.80 -3.66
N TYR A 110 -4.58 -5.82 -2.40
CA TYR A 110 -4.84 -4.74 -1.44
C TYR A 110 -4.33 -3.39 -1.95
N HIS A 111 -3.05 -3.32 -2.32
CA HIS A 111 -2.46 -2.05 -2.80
C HIS A 111 -3.06 -1.57 -4.11
N THR A 112 -3.43 -2.48 -5.02
CA THR A 112 -4.16 -2.15 -6.24
C THR A 112 -5.55 -1.57 -5.92
N ALA A 113 -6.28 -2.16 -4.98
CA ALA A 113 -7.58 -1.64 -4.56
C ALA A 113 -7.48 -0.22 -3.97
N VAL A 114 -6.48 0.03 -3.14
CA VAL A 114 -6.23 1.37 -2.58
C VAL A 114 -5.88 2.38 -3.68
N ALA A 115 -4.98 2.02 -4.60
CA ALA A 115 -4.62 2.88 -5.73
C ALA A 115 -5.85 3.23 -6.60
N ASN A 116 -6.71 2.26 -6.88
CA ASN A 116 -7.95 2.48 -7.64
C ASN A 116 -8.93 3.40 -6.89
N GLY A 117 -9.00 3.30 -5.56
CA GLY A 117 -9.77 4.22 -4.72
C GLY A 117 -9.26 5.66 -4.83
N LEU A 118 -7.94 5.86 -4.74
CA LEU A 118 -7.31 7.17 -4.89
C LEU A 118 -7.54 7.78 -6.28
N ALA A 119 -7.42 6.97 -7.34
CA ALA A 119 -7.68 7.40 -8.72
C ALA A 119 -9.14 7.83 -8.92
N SER A 120 -10.08 7.08 -8.34
CA SER A 120 -11.51 7.40 -8.40
C SER A 120 -11.81 8.74 -7.71
N ASN A 121 -11.26 8.96 -6.51
CA ASN A 121 -11.46 10.21 -5.75
C ASN A 121 -10.86 11.43 -6.47
N LYS A 122 -9.72 11.29 -7.16
CA LYS A 122 -9.15 12.35 -7.99
C LYS A 122 -10.06 12.76 -9.15
N SER A 123 -10.84 11.82 -9.70
CA SER A 123 -11.80 12.13 -10.76
C SER A 123 -13.00 12.95 -10.28
N TYR A 124 -13.44 12.78 -9.03
CA TYR A 124 -14.57 13.53 -8.46
C TYR A 124 -14.18 14.92 -7.94
N ALA A 125 -12.91 15.15 -7.63
CA ALA A 125 -12.42 16.41 -7.06
C ALA A 125 -12.11 17.52 -8.09
N GLN A 126 -12.37 17.33 -9.40
CA GLN A 126 -12.14 18.40 -10.40
C GLN A 126 -13.13 19.57 -10.20
N PRO A 127 -12.69 20.78 -9.80
CA PRO A 127 -13.56 21.95 -9.62
C PRO A 127 -14.09 22.53 -10.96
N ASN A 128 -13.51 22.08 -12.07
CA ASN A 128 -13.56 22.69 -13.40
C ASN A 128 -14.96 22.69 -14.04
N GLN A 129 -15.89 21.86 -13.52
CA GLN A 129 -17.25 21.76 -14.05
C GLN A 129 -18.25 22.68 -13.34
N MET A 130 -18.01 23.08 -12.09
CA MET A 130 -18.89 24.04 -11.40
C MET A 130 -18.54 25.48 -11.76
N GLU A 131 -17.25 25.80 -11.88
CA GLU A 131 -16.81 27.16 -12.22
C GLU A 131 -17.16 27.56 -13.66
N ASN A 132 -17.04 26.65 -14.63
CA ASN A 132 -17.49 26.87 -16.00
C ASN A 132 -19.01 27.06 -16.11
N GLN A 133 -19.80 26.38 -15.27
CA GLN A 133 -21.25 26.55 -15.26
C GLN A 133 -21.67 27.86 -14.59
N LEU A 134 -20.96 28.29 -13.53
CA LEU A 134 -21.19 29.58 -12.88
C LEU A 134 -20.84 30.75 -13.80
N ASN A 135 -19.70 30.67 -14.50
CA ASN A 135 -19.28 31.69 -15.47
C ASN A 135 -20.22 31.74 -16.69
N LYS A 136 -20.69 30.58 -17.18
CA LYS A 136 -21.67 30.52 -18.27
C LYS A 136 -23.05 31.05 -17.85
N ALA A 137 -23.48 30.83 -16.61
CA ALA A 137 -24.73 31.36 -16.07
C ALA A 137 -24.67 32.89 -15.89
N ARG A 138 -23.53 33.41 -15.41
CA ARG A 138 -23.28 34.85 -15.24
C ARG A 138 -23.24 35.60 -16.57
N ILE A 139 -22.59 35.05 -17.59
CA ILE A 139 -22.59 35.64 -18.94
C ILE A 139 -24.01 35.66 -19.54
N LYS A 140 -24.85 34.67 -19.20
CA LYS A 140 -26.25 34.62 -19.67
C LYS A 140 -27.16 35.62 -18.94
N SER A 141 -26.92 35.88 -17.64
CA SER A 141 -27.67 36.91 -16.89
C SER A 141 -27.33 38.32 -17.34
N ASP A 142 -26.05 38.61 -17.59
CA ASP A 142 -25.61 39.95 -18.01
C ASP A 142 -26.11 40.30 -19.41
N LYS A 143 -26.32 39.28 -20.26
CA LYS A 143 -26.92 39.45 -21.59
C LYS A 143 -28.45 39.62 -21.56
N ALA A 144 -29.11 39.21 -20.47
CA ALA A 144 -30.57 39.33 -20.30
C ALA A 144 -30.98 40.64 -19.60
N SER A 145 -30.07 41.26 -18.84
CA SER A 145 -30.31 42.53 -18.12
C SER A 145 -29.91 43.79 -18.90
N GLY A 146 -29.45 43.64 -20.14
CA GLY A 146 -29.14 44.75 -21.04
C GLY A 146 -30.38 45.22 -21.81
N LEU A 147 -31.27 45.92 -21.11
CA LEU A 147 -32.31 46.80 -21.66
C LEU A 147 -32.37 48.08 -20.84
#